data_AF-A0A0F8YUS8-F1
#
_entry.id   AF-A0A0F8YUS8-F1
#
_cell.length_a   1.000
_cell.length_b   1.000
_cell.length_c   1.000
_cell.angle_alpha   90.00
_cell.angle_beta   90.00
_cell.angle_gamma   90.00
#
_symmetry.space_group_name_H-M   'P 1'
#
loop_
_entity.id
_entity.type
_entity.pdbx_description
1 polymer ?
#
loop_
_entity_poly.entity_id
_entity_poly.type
_entity_poly.pdbx_seq_one_letter_code
_entity_poly.pdbx_strand_id
1 'polypeptide(L)'
;MDLLTELTLSIADGLQSRTLTNCLRWAAKRRIMTGDFEGPYSARHHPWVKGMHTSKAPFNYAMKGAQLGVTEVLINLAFYTLDQLQRDVLYVLPTSKNASD
;
A
#
# COMPACT_ATOMS: atom_id res chain seq x y z
N MET A 1 3.81 24.53 20.26
CA MET A 1 4.29 24.76 18.88
C MET A 1 3.63 26.02 18.35
N ASP A 2 4.33 26.81 17.56
CA ASP A 2 3.80 28.05 16.97
C ASP A 2 2.86 27.74 15.79
N LEU A 3 1.79 28.55 15.63
CA LEU A 3 0.74 28.35 14.62
C LEU A 3 1.31 28.36 13.20
N LEU A 4 2.29 29.24 12.93
CA LEU A 4 2.96 29.30 11.62
C LEU A 4 3.73 28.03 11.30
N THR A 5 4.28 27.37 12.33
CA THR A 5 4.98 26.09 12.16
C THR A 5 3.99 25.01 11.79
N GLU A 6 2.84 24.94 12.45
CA GLU A 6 1.79 23.96 12.15
C GLU A 6 1.21 24.14 10.74
N LEU A 7 0.94 25.39 10.34
CA LEU A 7 0.49 25.69 8.98
C LEU A 7 1.53 25.27 7.93
N THR A 8 2.81 25.57 8.17
CA THR A 8 3.90 25.19 7.25
C THR A 8 4.00 23.67 7.11
N LEU A 9 3.89 22.93 8.21
CA LEU A 9 3.91 21.48 8.21
C LEU A 9 2.69 20.89 7.47
N SER A 10 1.50 21.45 7.68
CA SER A 10 0.28 21.02 7.00
C SER A 10 0.37 21.23 5.48
N ILE A 11 0.86 22.39 5.04
CA ILE A 11 1.08 22.67 3.61
C ILE A 11 2.10 21.70 3.03
N ALA A 12 3.22 21.46 3.73
CA ALA A 12 4.27 20.56 3.27
C ALA A 12 3.76 19.11 3.14
N ASP A 13 2.99 18.60 4.11
CA ASP A 13 2.43 17.24 4.05
C ASP A 13 1.36 17.11 2.95
N GLY A 14 0.54 18.16 2.75
CA GLY A 14 -0.41 18.21 1.64
C GLY A 14 0.29 18.14 0.28
N LEU A 15 1.36 18.91 0.10
CA LEU A 15 2.18 18.88 -1.12
C LEU A 15 2.83 17.51 -1.33
N GLN A 16 3.39 16.90 -0.27
CA GLN A 16 3.98 15.57 -0.35
C GLN A 16 2.94 14.51 -0.72
N SER A 17 1.76 14.54 -0.11
CA SER A 17 0.67 13.60 -0.38
C SER A 17 0.25 13.64 -1.84
N ARG A 18 0.17 14.83 -2.46
CA ARG A 18 -0.14 14.97 -3.89
C ARG A 18 0.87 14.30 -4.82
N THR A 19 2.09 14.01 -4.36
CA THR A 19 3.10 13.28 -5.16
C THR A 19 2.93 11.75 -5.11
N LEU A 20 2.06 11.23 -4.24
CA LEU A 20 1.82 9.80 -4.04
C LEU A 20 0.77 9.27 -5.04
N THR A 21 1.07 9.41 -6.33
CA THR A 21 0.14 9.13 -7.43
C THR A 21 -0.15 7.65 -7.69
N ASN A 22 0.51 6.73 -6.99
CA ASN A 22 0.22 5.30 -7.06
C ASN A 22 0.49 4.61 -5.72
N CYS A 23 -0.16 3.46 -5.54
CA CYS A 23 -0.09 2.67 -4.30
C CYS A 23 1.34 2.26 -3.91
N LEU A 24 2.21 1.91 -4.88
CA LEU A 24 3.59 1.52 -4.56
C LEU A 24 4.41 2.69 -3.99
N ARG A 25 4.28 3.88 -4.58
CA ARG A 25 4.94 5.10 -4.07
C ARG A 25 4.39 5.49 -2.71
N TRP A 26 3.08 5.37 -2.54
CA TRP A 26 2.42 5.60 -1.26
C TRP A 26 2.97 4.64 -0.19
N ALA A 27 3.01 3.34 -0.47
CA ALA A 27 3.51 2.32 0.46
C ALA A 27 4.99 2.58 0.80
N ALA A 28 5.82 2.87 -0.20
CA ALA A 28 7.24 3.17 0.03
C ALA A 28 7.49 4.42 0.88
N LYS A 29 6.56 5.39 0.89
CA LYS A 29 6.68 6.62 1.70
C LYS A 29 6.07 6.47 3.09
N ARG A 30 4.92 5.80 3.18
CA ARG A 30 4.07 5.78 4.38
C ARG A 30 4.25 4.50 5.22
N ARG A 31 4.76 3.40 4.65
CA ARG A 31 4.97 2.14 5.38
C ARG A 31 6.44 1.83 5.61
N ILE A 32 6.75 1.53 6.87
CA ILE A 32 8.02 0.97 7.31
C ILE A 32 7.81 -0.48 7.66
N MET A 33 8.63 -1.34 7.08
CA MET A 33 8.68 -2.78 7.30
C MET A 33 9.71 -3.09 8.40
N THR A 34 9.49 -4.20 9.10
CA THR A 34 10.35 -4.70 10.18
C THR A 34 10.78 -6.14 9.88
N GLY A 35 11.68 -6.69 10.70
CA GLY A 35 12.19 -8.05 10.52
C GLY A 35 13.15 -8.15 9.33
N ASP A 36 13.01 -9.21 8.53
CA ASP A 36 13.93 -9.54 7.43
C ASP A 36 13.94 -8.52 6.28
N PHE A 37 12.99 -7.58 6.26
CA PHE A 37 12.84 -6.55 5.25
C PHE A 37 12.83 -5.14 5.84
N GLU A 38 13.76 -4.84 6.74
CA GLU A 38 13.82 -3.57 7.45
C GLU A 38 13.86 -2.34 6.53
N GLY A 39 13.07 -1.33 6.88
CA GLY A 39 13.05 -0.02 6.24
C GLY A 39 11.80 0.24 5.40
N PRO A 40 11.83 1.25 4.52
CA PRO A 40 10.66 1.61 3.72
C PRO A 40 10.19 0.47 2.82
N TYR A 41 8.88 0.27 2.71
CA TYR A 41 8.32 -0.77 1.84
C TYR A 41 8.88 -0.62 0.42
N SER A 42 9.36 -1.73 -0.15
CA SER A 42 9.87 -1.70 -1.52
C SER A 42 9.66 -3.02 -2.22
N ALA A 43 9.53 -2.95 -3.54
CA ALA A 43 9.48 -4.14 -4.40
C ALA A 43 10.90 -4.66 -4.74
N ARG A 44 11.88 -4.47 -3.84
CA ARG A 44 13.27 -4.93 -4.02
C ARG A 44 13.35 -6.46 -4.01
N HIS A 45 12.71 -7.09 -3.03
CA HIS A 45 12.75 -8.54 -2.83
C HIS A 45 11.65 -9.28 -3.61
N HIS A 46 10.55 -8.60 -3.92
CA HIS A 46 9.39 -9.18 -4.61
C HIS A 46 9.04 -8.35 -5.86
N PRO A 47 9.89 -8.29 -6.90
CA PRO A 47 9.71 -7.37 -8.03
C PRO A 47 8.41 -7.60 -8.82
N TRP A 48 7.89 -8.82 -8.82
CA TRP A 48 6.62 -9.18 -9.47
C TRP A 48 5.41 -8.46 -8.87
N VAL A 49 5.49 -7.94 -7.64
CA VAL A 49 4.38 -7.22 -7.01
C VAL A 49 4.15 -5.82 -7.57
N LYS A 50 5.12 -5.28 -8.33
CA LYS A 50 5.03 -3.93 -8.93
C LYS A 50 3.79 -3.79 -9.81
N GLY A 51 3.58 -4.75 -10.72
CA GLY A 51 2.45 -4.72 -11.64
C GLY A 51 1.10 -4.75 -10.93
N MET A 52 1.00 -5.51 -9.84
CA MET A 52 -0.23 -5.57 -9.04
C MET A 52 -0.50 -4.26 -8.28
N HIS A 53 0.53 -3.57 -7.78
CA HIS A 53 0.36 -2.26 -7.11
C HIS A 53 0.00 -1.12 -8.06
N THR A 54 0.42 -1.20 -9.33
CA THR A 54 0.26 -0.10 -10.29
C THR A 54 -0.86 -0.33 -11.31
N SER A 55 -1.53 -1.49 -11.24
CA SER A 55 -2.67 -1.77 -12.11
C SER A 55 -3.80 -0.76 -11.90
N LYS A 56 -4.38 -0.29 -13.01
CA LYS A 56 -5.55 0.58 -13.04
C LYS A 56 -6.81 -0.16 -13.53
N ALA A 57 -6.72 -1.48 -13.73
CA ALA A 57 -7.87 -2.26 -14.15
C ALA A 57 -8.93 -2.25 -13.04
N PRO A 58 -10.23 -2.15 -13.37
CA PRO A 58 -11.31 -2.16 -12.38
C PRO A 58 -11.41 -3.50 -11.65
N PHE A 59 -11.02 -4.59 -12.31
CA PHE A 59 -10.93 -5.93 -11.74
C PHE A 59 -9.53 -6.49 -11.98
N ASN A 60 -8.94 -7.06 -10.93
CA ASN A 60 -7.63 -7.69 -11.00
C ASN A 60 -7.77 -9.13 -10.49
N TYR A 61 -7.24 -10.07 -11.28
CA TYR A 61 -7.20 -11.48 -10.93
C TYR A 61 -5.76 -11.94 -10.98
N ALA A 62 -5.34 -12.72 -9.99
CA ALA A 62 -3.99 -13.25 -9.93
C ALA A 62 -4.02 -14.71 -9.46
N MET A 63 -3.41 -15.59 -10.25
CA MET A 63 -3.01 -16.91 -9.77
C MET A 63 -1.62 -16.76 -9.14
N LYS A 64 -1.49 -17.11 -7.85
CA LYS A 64 -0.26 -16.88 -7.08
C LYS A 64 0.20 -18.15 -6.36
N GLY A 65 1.52 -18.31 -6.25
CA GLY A 65 2.15 -19.28 -5.36
C GLY A 65 2.14 -18.82 -3.89
N ALA A 66 2.52 -19.71 -2.97
CA ALA A 66 2.65 -19.36 -1.56
C ALA A 66 3.73 -18.29 -1.34
N GLN A 67 3.52 -17.42 -0.33
CA GLN A 67 4.51 -16.44 0.16
C GLN A 67 5.05 -15.43 -0.88
N LEU A 68 4.37 -15.20 -2.00
CA LEU A 68 4.80 -14.25 -3.03
C LEU A 68 4.53 -12.76 -2.70
N GLY A 69 4.21 -12.41 -1.45
CA GLY A 69 3.94 -11.03 -1.06
C GLY A 69 2.60 -10.44 -1.56
N VAL A 70 1.68 -11.27 -2.06
CA VAL A 70 0.37 -10.82 -2.58
C VAL A 70 -0.52 -10.22 -1.48
N THR A 71 -0.46 -10.75 -0.26
CA THR A 71 -1.20 -10.20 0.87
C THR A 71 -0.78 -8.75 1.16
N GLU A 72 0.52 -8.45 1.13
CA GLU A 72 1.03 -7.10 1.30
C GLU A 72 0.54 -6.14 0.21
N VAL A 73 0.40 -6.62 -1.03
CA VAL A 73 -0.21 -5.83 -2.12
C VAL A 73 -1.63 -5.42 -1.76
N LEU A 74 -2.46 -6.37 -1.34
CA LEU A 74 -3.87 -6.11 -1.03
C LEU A 74 -4.03 -5.17 0.17
N ILE A 75 -3.20 -5.34 1.20
CA ILE A 75 -3.16 -4.45 2.37
C ILE A 75 -2.76 -3.02 1.94
N ASN A 76 -1.70 -2.89 1.14
CA ASN A 76 -1.25 -1.58 0.65
C ASN A 76 -2.32 -0.91 -0.22
N LEU A 77 -3.02 -1.66 -1.07
CA LEU A 77 -4.11 -1.14 -1.89
C LEU A 77 -5.29 -0.68 -1.02
N ALA A 78 -5.63 -1.43 0.02
CA ALA A 78 -6.68 -1.05 0.95
C ALA A 78 -6.36 0.29 1.64
N PHE A 79 -5.16 0.41 2.22
CA PHE A 79 -4.76 1.64 2.89
C PHE A 79 -4.58 2.81 1.93
N TYR A 80 -4.03 2.59 0.74
CA TYR A 80 -3.96 3.61 -0.30
C TYR A 80 -5.36 4.09 -0.72
N THR A 81 -6.33 3.18 -0.80
CA THR A 81 -7.71 3.51 -1.17
C THR A 81 -8.40 4.33 -0.09
N LEU A 82 -8.17 4.01 1.19
CA LEU A 82 -8.67 4.81 2.30
C LEU A 82 -7.99 6.19 2.36
N ASP A 83 -6.66 6.24 2.30
CA ASP A 83 -5.87 7.47 2.50
C ASP A 83 -5.89 8.42 1.29
N GLN A 84 -5.61 7.91 0.09
CA GLN A 84 -5.44 8.76 -1.10
C GLN A 84 -6.71 8.86 -1.93
N LEU A 85 -7.52 7.79 -1.99
CA LEU A 85 -8.75 7.77 -2.79
C LEU A 85 -10.00 8.14 -1.98
N GLN A 86 -9.92 8.12 -0.64
CA GLN A 86 -11.03 8.43 0.27
C GLN A 86 -12.28 7.59 -0.06
N ARG A 87 -12.07 6.27 -0.22
CA ARG A 87 -13.12 5.30 -0.54
C ARG A 87 -13.12 4.14 0.45
N ASP A 88 -14.31 3.61 0.70
CA ASP A 88 -14.49 2.44 1.55
C ASP A 88 -13.87 1.18 0.91
N VAL A 89 -13.35 0.30 1.77
CA VAL A 89 -12.73 -0.96 1.36
C VAL A 89 -13.35 -2.09 2.17
N LEU A 90 -13.80 -3.13 1.47
CA LEU A 90 -14.22 -4.39 2.08
C LEU A 90 -13.17 -5.46 1.79
N TYR A 91 -12.57 -6.00 2.86
CA TYR A 91 -11.68 -7.14 2.77
C TYR A 91 -12.44 -8.43 3.08
N VAL A 92 -12.54 -9.32 2.10
CA VAL A 92 -13.23 -10.60 2.23
C VAL A 92 -12.22 -11.74 2.12
N LEU A 93 -12.14 -12.55 3.17
CA LEU A 93 -11.45 -13.83 3.14
C LEU A 93 -12.49 -14.94 2.98
N PRO A 94 -12.29 -15.91 2.08
CA PRO A 94 -13.17 -17.07 2.00
C PRO A 94 -13.07 -17.87 3.31
N THR A 95 -14.17 -17.94 4.05
CA THR A 95 -14.26 -18.72 5.30
C THR A 95 -14.96 -20.05 5.02
N SER A 96 -14.16 -21.08 4.74
CA SER A 96 -14.56 -22.48 4.97
C SER A 96 -13.38 -23.45 5.09
N LYS A 97 -12.19 -23.11 4.58
CA LYS A 97 -10.92 -23.83 4.82
C LYS A 97 -9.72 -22.86 4.82
N ASN A 98 -8.69 -23.17 5.62
CA ASN A 98 -7.47 -22.36 5.73
C ASN A 98 -6.70 -22.34 4.40
N ALA A 99 -5.99 -21.24 4.10
CA ALA A 99 -5.03 -21.14 2.99
C ALA A 99 -3.70 -21.87 3.31
N SER A 100 -3.82 -23.01 3.98
CA SER A 100 -2.76 -23.92 4.39
C SER A 100 -3.09 -25.26 3.75
N ASP A 101 -2.71 -25.41 2.49
CA ASP A 101 -2.26 -26.71 1.99
C ASP A 101 -0.77 -26.82 2.33
#